data_AF-A0AAT9W7M3-F1
#
_entry.id   AF-A0AAT9W7M3-F1
#
_cell.length_a   1.000
_cell.length_b   1.000
_cell.length_c   1.000
_cell.angle_alpha   90.00
_cell.angle_beta   90.00
_cell.angle_gamma   90.00
#
_symmetry.space_group_name_H-M   'P 1'
#
loop_
_entity.id
_entity.type
_entity.pdbx_description
1 polymer ?
#
loop_
_entity_poly.entity_id
_entity_poly.type
_entity_poly.pdbx_seq_one_letter_code
_entity_poly.pdbx_strand_id
1 'polypeptide(L)'
;MKIFVTNAQGELKQVEGESVVLELENGKTVELADLSNRLDYPHAVTLWGGRQPQENWTKEDLRLTEQLNLTLIAGNCVNIWPGRAKKGTVE
;
A
#
# COMPACT_ATOMS: atom_id res chain seq x y z
N MET A 1 -5.12 2.12 -14.19
CA MET A 1 -3.66 2.15 -13.94
C MET A 1 -2.92 1.21 -14.92
N LYS A 2 -1.63 1.44 -15.20
CA LYS A 2 -0.73 0.43 -15.80
C LYS A 2 0.33 0.05 -14.77
N ILE A 3 0.54 -1.24 -14.53
CA ILE A 3 1.49 -1.74 -13.52
C ILE A 3 2.74 -2.24 -14.24
N PHE A 4 3.91 -1.81 -13.76
CA PHE A 4 5.20 -2.28 -14.23
C PHE A 4 6.02 -2.79 -13.05
N VAL A 5 6.68 -3.92 -13.23
CA VAL A 5 7.63 -4.48 -12.27
C VAL A 5 9.02 -4.53 -12.88
N THR A 6 10.04 -4.26 -12.08
CA THR A 6 11.43 -4.25 -12.53
C THR A 6 12.09 -5.59 -12.24
N ASN A 7 12.81 -6.17 -13.20
CA ASN A 7 13.63 -7.37 -12.94
C ASN A 7 15.02 -7.01 -12.37
N ALA A 8 15.84 -8.02 -12.08
CA ALA A 8 17.20 -7.82 -11.55
C ALA A 8 18.12 -7.03 -12.49
N GLN A 9 17.79 -6.95 -13.77
CA GLN A 9 18.53 -6.20 -14.80
C GLN A 9 18.06 -4.75 -14.93
N GLY A 10 17.06 -4.33 -14.15
CA GLY A 10 16.50 -2.97 -14.23
C GLY A 10 15.45 -2.79 -15.33
N GLU A 11 15.04 -3.85 -16.01
CA GLU A 11 14.06 -3.78 -17.09
C GLU A 11 12.63 -3.77 -16.54
N LEU A 12 11.81 -2.84 -17.04
CA LEU A 12 10.39 -2.76 -16.72
C LEU A 12 9.59 -3.77 -17.55
N LYS A 13 8.81 -4.61 -16.88
CA LYS A 13 7.83 -5.50 -17.49
C LYS A 13 6.44 -5.09 -17.07
N GLN A 14 5.56 -4.85 -18.04
CA GLN A 14 4.15 -4.59 -17.76
C GLN A 14 3.50 -5.87 -17.26
N VAL A 15 2.67 -5.75 -16.22
CA VAL A 15 1.84 -6.82 -15.68
C VAL A 15 0.39 -6.39 -15.74
N GLU A 16 -0.50 -7.30 -16.13
CA GLU A 16 -1.95 -7.07 -16.09
C GLU A 16 -2.46 -7.15 -14.65
N GLY A 17 -3.24 -6.16 -14.23
CA GLY A 17 -3.80 -6.10 -12.89
C GLY A 17 -4.45 -4.76 -12.57
N GLU A 18 -5.26 -4.76 -11.52
CA GLU A 18 -5.99 -3.58 -11.04
C GLU A 18 -5.36 -2.96 -9.78
N SER A 19 -4.66 -3.77 -8.98
CA SER A 19 -3.93 -3.38 -7.78
C SER A 19 -2.59 -4.12 -7.65
N VAL A 20 -1.72 -3.65 -6.76
CA VAL A 20 -0.45 -4.31 -6.41
C VAL A 20 -0.46 -4.62 -4.92
N VAL A 21 -0.35 -5.89 -4.55
CA VAL A 21 -0.19 -6.33 -3.17
C VAL A 21 1.26 -6.73 -2.93
N LEU A 22 1.90 -6.10 -1.95
CA LEU A 22 3.24 -6.42 -1.49
C LEU A 22 3.16 -7.14 -0.16
N GLU A 23 3.77 -8.33 -0.06
CA GLU A 23 4.03 -9.00 1.21
C GLU A 23 5.40 -8.57 1.72
N LEU A 24 5.46 -8.11 2.96
CA LEU A 24 6.68 -7.66 3.61
C LEU A 24 7.31 -8.79 4.42
N GLU A 25 8.60 -8.68 4.73
CA GLU A 25 9.34 -9.70 5.50
C GLU A 25 8.72 -9.98 6.89
N ASN A 26 7.93 -9.06 7.44
CA ASN A 26 7.22 -9.24 8.69
C ASN A 26 5.86 -9.98 8.55
N GLY A 27 5.55 -10.50 7.36
CA GLY A 27 4.32 -11.23 7.03
C GLY A 27 3.08 -10.36 6.87
N LYS A 28 3.20 -9.03 6.99
CA LYS A 28 2.10 -8.09 6.72
C LYS A 28 2.11 -7.68 5.25
N THR A 29 0.99 -7.13 4.78
CA THR A 29 0.88 -6.63 3.41
C THR A 29 0.65 -5.13 3.34
N VAL A 30 0.96 -4.56 2.18
CA VAL A 30 0.51 -3.24 1.74
C VAL A 30 -0.07 -3.39 0.35
N GLU A 31 -1.16 -2.68 0.06
CA GLU A 31 -1.79 -2.69 -1.25
C GLU A 31 -1.79 -1.29 -1.88
N LEU A 32 -1.27 -1.18 -3.11
CA LEU A 32 -1.49 -0.03 -3.99
C LEU A 32 -2.71 -0.31 -4.85
N ALA A 33 -3.72 0.55 -4.77
CA ALA A 33 -4.91 0.43 -5.59
C ALA A 33 -5.43 1.79 -6.02
N ASP A 34 -6.19 1.77 -7.12
CA ASP A 34 -6.87 2.96 -7.61
C ASP A 34 -8.10 3.23 -6.75
N LEU A 35 -8.16 4.41 -6.12
CA LEU A 35 -9.40 4.89 -5.50
C LEU A 35 -9.95 5.97 -6.43
N SER A 36 -10.63 5.50 -7.48
CA SER A 36 -10.98 6.25 -8.70
C SER A 36 -11.87 7.49 -8.53
N ASN A 37 -12.19 7.91 -7.30
CA ASN A 37 -13.26 8.88 -7.02
C ASN A 37 -12.77 10.14 -6.27
N ARG A 38 -11.46 10.38 -6.16
CA ARG A 38 -10.92 11.61 -5.55
C ARG A 38 -10.65 12.69 -6.60
N LEU A 39 -11.61 13.59 -6.78
CA LEU A 39 -11.54 14.71 -7.73
C LEU A 39 -10.46 15.76 -7.38
N ASP A 40 -10.06 15.82 -6.12
CA ASP A 40 -9.02 16.69 -5.59
C ASP A 40 -7.60 16.26 -6.01
N TYR A 41 -7.40 14.98 -6.33
CA TYR A 41 -6.10 14.43 -6.72
C TYR A 41 -6.23 13.40 -7.87
N PRO A 42 -6.53 13.85 -9.11
CA PRO A 42 -6.87 12.98 -10.23
C PRO A 42 -5.72 12.07 -10.73
N HIS A 43 -4.51 12.26 -10.21
CA HIS A 43 -3.32 11.47 -10.55
C HIS A 43 -2.71 10.75 -9.34
N ALA A 44 -3.40 10.74 -8.20
CA ALA A 44 -2.95 10.03 -7.02
C ALA A 44 -3.32 8.54 -7.09
N VAL A 45 -2.51 7.72 -6.42
CA VAL A 45 -2.83 6.32 -6.11
C VAL A 45 -3.04 6.19 -4.61
N THR A 46 -3.85 5.22 -4.18
CA THR A 46 -4.10 4.98 -2.76
C THR A 46 -3.26 3.82 -2.25
N LEU A 47 -2.70 3.99 -1.06
CA LEU A 47 -1.96 2.98 -0.33
C LEU A 47 -2.78 2.51 0.88
N TRP A 48 -2.92 1.20 1.03
CA TRP A 48 -3.66 0.56 2.10
C TRP A 48 -2.73 -0.28 2.96
N GLY A 49 -2.85 -0.18 4.28
CA GLY A 49 -2.26 -1.15 5.20
C GLY A 49 -3.07 -2.44 5.14
N GLY A 50 -2.43 -3.56 4.84
CA GLY A 50 -3.13 -4.81 4.58
C GLY A 50 -3.69 -4.86 3.16
N ARG A 51 -5.00 -4.97 3.04
CA ARG A 51 -5.77 -5.05 1.79
C ARG A 51 -6.77 -3.90 1.66
N GLN A 52 -7.08 -3.47 0.44
CA GLN A 52 -8.17 -2.52 0.17
C GLN A 52 -9.52 -3.14 0.59
N PRO A 53 -10.31 -2.47 1.46
CA PRO A 53 -11.64 -2.92 1.81
C PRO A 53 -12.56 -3.02 0.59
N GLN A 54 -13.32 -4.12 0.51
CA GLN A 54 -14.32 -4.34 -0.54
C GLN A 54 -15.73 -4.24 0.05
N GLU A 55 -16.71 -3.84 -0.77
CA GLU A 55 -18.09 -3.61 -0.32
C GLU A 55 -18.74 -4.87 0.29
N ASN A 56 -18.32 -6.06 -0.15
CA ASN A 56 -18.85 -7.34 0.30
C ASN A 56 -18.13 -7.93 1.52
N TRP A 57 -17.19 -7.20 2.14
CA TRP A 57 -16.44 -7.70 3.29
C TRP A 57 -17.31 -7.84 4.55
N THR A 58 -17.08 -8.93 5.27
CA THR A 58 -17.66 -9.21 6.57
C THR A 58 -16.84 -8.57 7.69
N LYS A 59 -17.34 -8.68 8.93
CA LYS A 59 -16.57 -8.27 10.11
C LYS A 59 -15.26 -9.05 10.28
N GLU A 60 -15.23 -10.29 9.83
CA GLU A 60 -14.03 -11.13 9.95
C GLU A 60 -12.94 -10.69 8.97
N ASP A 61 -13.33 -10.21 7.79
CA ASP A 61 -12.40 -9.72 6.76
C ASP A 61 -11.65 -8.45 7.18
N LEU A 62 -12.14 -7.72 8.19
CA LEU A 62 -11.43 -6.58 8.78
C LEU A 62 -10.02 -6.94 9.27
N ARG A 63 -9.77 -8.21 9.60
CA ARG A 63 -8.44 -8.71 9.98
C ARG A 63 -7.40 -8.64 8.85
N LEU A 64 -7.84 -8.47 7.61
CA LEU A 64 -6.99 -8.28 6.44
C LEU A 64 -6.54 -6.82 6.28
N THR A 65 -7.08 -5.90 7.09
CA THR A 65 -6.66 -4.50 7.14
C THR A 65 -5.66 -4.28 8.27
N GLU A 66 -4.79 -3.31 8.09
CA GLU A 66 -3.82 -2.88 9.07
C GLU A 66 -3.79 -1.36 9.14
N GLN A 67 -3.50 -0.81 10.32
CA GLN A 67 -3.11 0.60 10.39
C GLN A 67 -1.91 0.82 9.47
N LEU A 68 -1.96 1.85 8.63
CA LEU A 68 -0.84 2.23 7.78
C LEU A 68 -0.13 3.44 8.40
N ASN A 69 1.18 3.33 8.59
CA ASN A 69 2.02 4.46 8.98
C ASN A 69 2.89 4.86 7.80
N LEU A 70 3.24 6.15 7.76
CA LEU A 70 4.11 6.70 6.73
C LEU A 70 4.97 7.82 7.30
N THR A 71 6.16 7.98 6.75
CA THR A 71 7.01 9.15 6.98
C THR A 71 7.73 9.54 5.70
N LEU A 72 7.77 10.84 5.40
CA LEU A 72 8.60 11.36 4.32
C LEU A 72 10.06 11.32 4.78
N ILE A 73 10.89 10.61 4.01
CA ILE A 73 12.33 10.51 4.24
C ILE A 73 13.13 11.39 3.28
N ALA A 74 12.53 11.79 2.16
CA ALA A 74 13.04 12.83 1.27
C ALA A 74 11.87 13.49 0.51
N GLY A 75 12.15 14.55 -0.26
CA GLY A 75 11.13 15.22 -1.08
C GLY A 75 10.44 14.32 -2.13
N ASN A 76 11.03 13.18 -2.45
CA ASN A 76 10.53 12.18 -3.40
C ASN A 76 10.47 10.76 -2.81
N CYS A 77 10.60 10.60 -1.49
CA CYS A 77 10.74 9.30 -0.88
C CYS A 77 9.91 9.20 0.41
N VAL A 78 9.16 8.10 0.53
CA VAL A 78 8.30 7.80 1.67
C VAL A 78 8.61 6.39 2.17
N ASN A 79 8.78 6.27 3.49
CA ASN A 79 8.74 4.97 4.15
C ASN A 79 7.31 4.67 4.57
N ILE A 80 6.87 3.44 4.32
CA ILE A 80 5.54 2.94 4.66
C ILE A 80 5.67 1.64 5.46
N TRP A 81 4.84 1.45 6.48
CA TRP A 81 4.79 0.19 7.20
C TRP A 81 3.41 -0.07 7.81
N PRO A 82 2.85 -1.29 7.60
CA PRO A 82 1.59 -1.70 8.20
C PRO A 82 1.78 -2.13 9.66
N GLY A 83 0.75 -1.93 10.47
CA GLY A 83 0.69 -2.25 11.89
C GLY A 83 0.61 -1.02 12.77
N ARG A 84 0.43 -1.22 14.08
CA ARG A 84 0.44 -0.11 15.04
C ARG A 84 1.87 0.38 15.22
N ALA A 85 2.08 1.69 15.11
CA ALA A 85 3.33 2.28 15.57
C ALA A 85 3.57 1.84 17.01
N LYS A 86 4.75 1.26 17.30
CA LYS A 86 5.15 1.05 18.69
C LYS A 86 5.13 2.44 19.34
N LYS A 87 4.43 2.61 20.46
CA LYS A 87 4.57 3.83 21.27
C LYS A 87 6.06 3.99 21.51
N GLY A 88 6.65 5.06 21.00
CA GLY A 88 8.03 5.37 21.32
C GLY A 88 8.13 5.49 22.84
N THR A 89 8.99 4.69 23.46
CA THR A 89 9.61 5.13 24.70
C THR A 89 10.35 6.40 24.33
N VAL A 90 9.82 7.54 24.78
CA VAL A 90 10.58 8.77 24.82
C VAL A 90 11.72 8.50 25.80
N GLU A 91 12.94 8.29 25.29
CA GLU A 91 14.16 8.42 26.09
C GLU A 91 14.50 9.91 26.23
#